data_AF-A0A7J2KLL8-F1
#
_entry.id   AF-A0A7J2KLL8-F1
#
_cell.length_a   1.000
_cell.length_b   1.000
_cell.length_c   1.000
_cell.angle_alpha   90.00
_cell.angle_beta   90.00
_cell.angle_gamma   90.00
#
_symmetry.space_group_name_H-M   'P 1'
#
loop_
_entity.id
_entity.type
_entity.pdbx_description
1 polymer ?
#
loop_
_entity_poly.entity_id
_entity_poly.type
_entity_poly.pdbx_seq_one_letter_code
_entity_poly.pdbx_strand_id
1 'polypeptide(L)' 'MNKRELIRKITEKKEFSQLPEKDVEMAFAQFDKDRYLDEEKIKLTRDLLRKVFSAFTSTKILAHKNFCSTKSKTTPSR' A
#
# COMPACT_ATOMS: atom_id res chain seq x y z
N MET A 1 -5.05 22.51 12.32
CA MET A 1 -6.19 21.66 11.90
C MET A 1 -6.47 20.62 12.98
N ASN A 2 -7.71 20.19 13.14
CA ASN A 2 -8.00 19.09 14.06
C ASN A 2 -7.53 17.75 13.48
N LYS A 3 -7.03 16.83 14.32
CA LYS A 3 -6.58 15.49 13.90
C LYS A 3 -7.63 14.75 13.05
N ARG A 4 -8.90 14.88 13.42
CA ARG A 4 -10.05 14.32 12.68
C ARG A 4 -10.20 14.91 11.28
N GLU A 5 -9.97 16.21 11.10
CA GLU A 5 -10.02 16.86 9.77
C GLU A 5 -8.88 16.40 8.87
N LEU A 6 -7.69 16.20 9.46
CA LEU A 6 -6.52 15.69 8.74
C LEU A 6 -6.78 14.27 8.24
N ILE A 7 -7.32 13.40 9.10
CA ILE A 7 -7.72 12.04 8.74
C ILE A 7 -8.78 12.07 7.63
N ARG A 8 -9.80 12.92 7.77
CA ARG A 8 -10.87 13.06 6.77
C ARG A 8 -10.34 13.52 5.39
N LYS A 9 -9.41 14.46 5.36
CA LYS A 9 -8.72 14.87 4.12
C LYS A 9 -7.91 13.72 3.49
N ILE A 10 -7.37 12.81 4.30
CA ILE A 10 -6.63 11.66 3.79
C ILE A 10 -7.61 10.64 3.18
N THR A 11 -8.73 10.34 3.86
CA THR A 11 -9.75 9.38 3.39
C THR A 11 -10.66 9.89 2.27
N GLU A 12 -10.82 11.21 2.08
CA GLU A 12 -11.57 11.79 0.96
C GLU A 12 -11.06 11.38 -0.43
N LYS A 13 -9.80 10.94 -0.52
CA LYS A 13 -9.23 10.48 -1.80
C LYS A 13 -9.75 9.07 -2.10
N LYS A 14 -10.28 8.84 -3.31
CA LYS A 14 -10.81 7.53 -3.76
C LYS A 14 -9.84 6.35 -3.53
N GLU A 15 -8.54 6.60 -3.61
CA GLU A 15 -7.47 5.60 -3.38
C GLU A 15 -7.44 5.08 -1.93
N PHE A 16 -7.93 5.88 -0.97
CA PHE A 16 -7.92 5.57 0.46
C PHE A 16 -9.33 5.47 1.04
N SER A 17 -10.37 5.55 0.20
CA SER A 17 -11.77 5.40 0.64
C SER A 17 -12.11 3.96 1.05
N GLN A 18 -11.31 2.99 0.61
CA GLN A 18 -11.48 1.56 0.95
C GLN A 18 -10.66 1.15 2.19
N LEU A 19 -9.88 2.07 2.75
CA LEU A 19 -9.07 1.84 3.94
C LEU A 19 -9.93 1.94 5.20
N PRO A 20 -9.76 1.03 6.17
CA PRO A 20 -10.33 1.23 7.49
C PRO A 20 -9.69 2.46 8.15
N GLU A 21 -10.51 3.27 8.82
CA GLU A 21 -10.06 4.50 9.48
C GLU A 21 -8.91 4.25 10.46
N LYS A 22 -8.90 3.07 11.10
CA LYS A 22 -7.88 2.64 12.06
C LYS A 22 -6.48 2.55 11.45
N ASP A 23 -6.37 2.11 10.20
CA ASP A 23 -5.09 2.03 9.50
C ASP A 23 -4.58 3.43 9.13
N VAL A 24 -5.50 4.33 8.75
CA VAL A 24 -5.19 5.74 8.48
C VAL A 24 -4.73 6.45 9.76
N GLU A 25 -5.39 6.16 10.89
CA GLU A 25 -5.02 6.71 12.19
C GLU A 25 -3.64 6.23 12.65
N MET A 26 -3.33 4.94 12.50
CA MET A 26 -2.00 4.41 12.80
C MET A 26 -0.91 5.03 11.93
N ALA A 27 -1.16 5.16 10.62
CA ALA A 27 -0.23 5.82 9.71
C ALA A 27 -0.02 7.30 10.08
N PHE A 28 -1.10 8.00 10.41
CA PHE A 28 -1.04 9.40 10.82
C PHE A 28 -0.31 9.58 12.16
N ALA A 29 -0.52 8.68 13.13
CA ALA A 29 0.16 8.72 14.43
C ALA A 29 1.69 8.68 14.31
N GLN A 30 2.21 8.06 13.24
CA GLN A 30 3.65 8.02 12.98
C GLN A 30 4.24 9.39 12.61
N PHE A 31 3.42 10.26 12.02
CA PHE A 31 3.75 11.63 11.59
C PHE A 31 3.19 12.70 12.54
N ASP A 32 2.45 12.30 13.57
CA ASP A 32 1.90 13.17 14.61
C ASP A 32 2.97 13.62 15.62
N LYS A 33 4.09 14.11 15.09
CA LYS A 33 5.21 14.70 15.85
C LYS A 33 5.20 16.21 15.61
N ASP A 34 5.60 16.99 16.62
CA ASP A 34 5.63 18.47 16.56
C ASP A 34 6.55 19.06 15.49
N ARG A 35 7.36 18.22 14.85
CA ARG A 35 8.28 18.64 13.80
C ARG A 35 7.62 18.90 12.45
N TYR A 36 6.38 18.44 12.23
CA TYR A 36 5.75 18.50 10.93
C TYR A 36 4.56 19.45 10.93
N LEU A 37 4.47 20.27 9.88
CA LEU A 37 3.30 21.08 9.61
C LEU A 37 2.10 20.21 9.25
N ASP A 38 0.89 20.69 9.50
CA ASP A 38 -0.36 19.97 9.21
C ASP A 38 -0.43 19.46 7.76
N GLU A 39 0.03 20.27 6.78
CA GLU A 39 0.09 19.86 5.38
C GLU A 39 1.12 18.78 5.09
N GLU A 40 2.27 18.82 5.76
CA GLU A 40 3.32 17.81 5.62
C GLU A 40 2.87 16.48 6.19
N LYS A 41 2.17 16.49 7.34
CA LYS A 41 1.56 15.30 7.94
C LYS A 41 0.62 14.62 6.95
N ILE A 42 -0.22 15.38 6.23
CA ILE A 42 -1.12 14.83 5.19
C ILE A 42 -0.32 14.21 4.04
N LYS A 43 0.69 14.92 3.52
CA LYS A 43 1.52 14.43 2.40
C LYS A 43 2.25 13.14 2.76
N LEU A 44 2.91 13.12 3.91
CA LEU A 44 3.67 11.96 4.39
C LEU A 44 2.77 10.75 4.63
N THR A 45 1.62 10.96 5.26
CA THR A 45 0.65 9.87 5.51
C THR A 45 0.15 9.27 4.19
N ARG A 46 -0.18 10.11 3.20
CA ARG A 46 -0.59 9.64 1.86
C ARG A 46 0.51 8.87 1.14
N ASP A 47 1.74 9.35 1.23
CA ASP A 47 2.88 8.72 0.56
C ASP A 47 3.25 7.37 1.20
N LEU A 48 3.15 7.28 2.53
CA LEU A 48 3.30 6.03 3.27
C LEU A 48 2.23 5.02 2.86
N LEU A 49 0.95 5.41 2.90
CA LEU A 49 -0.14 4.54 2.48
C LEU A 49 0.09 4.08 1.04
N ARG A 50 0.39 4.98 0.10
CA ARG A 50 0.63 4.60 -1.30
C ARG A 50 1.78 3.59 -1.46
N LYS A 51 2.88 3.74 -0.72
CA LYS A 51 4.01 2.78 -0.73
C LYS A 51 3.60 1.41 -0.21
N VAL A 52 2.91 1.39 0.93
CA VAL A 52 2.45 0.16 1.57
C VAL A 52 1.44 -0.56 0.67
N PHE A 53 0.44 0.14 0.15
CA PHE A 53 -0.54 -0.41 -0.79
C PHE A 53 0.09 -0.87 -2.11
N SER A 54 1.03 -0.11 -2.68
CA SER A 54 1.74 -0.51 -3.89
C SER A 54 2.56 -1.78 -3.69
N ALA A 55 3.14 -1.98 -2.50
CA ALA A 55 3.87 -3.21 -2.17
C ALA A 55 2.92 -4.41 -2.03
N PHE A 56 1.75 -4.23 -1.38
CA PHE A 56 0.76 -5.29 -1.20
C PHE A 56 0.01 -5.66 -2.48
N THR A 57 -0.29 -4.70 -3.34
CA THR A 57 -0.98 -4.93 -4.63
C THR A 57 -0.07 -5.47 -5.72
N SER A 58 1.24 -5.47 -5.51
CA SER A 58 2.20 -6.07 -6.45
C SER A 58 2.24 -7.58 -6.29
N THR A 59 1.15 -8.25 -6.67
CA THR A 59 1.05 -9.72 -6.77
C THR A 59 2.09 -10.33 -7.71
N LYS A 60 2.78 -9.51 -8.53
CA LYS A 60 3.81 -9.95 -9.48
C LYS A 60 5.08 -10.50 -8.84
N ILE A 61 5.43 -10.13 -7.60
CA ILE A 61 6.66 -10.62 -6.96
C ILE A 61 6.47 -12.05 -6.43
N LEU A 62 5.26 -12.44 -6.03
CA LEU A 62 4.94 -13.79 -5.56
C LEU A 62 4.65 -14.80 -6.69
N ALA A 63 4.45 -14.34 -7.93
CA ALA A 63 4.13 -15.19 -9.07
C ALA A 63 5.38 -15.70 -9.85
N HIS A 64 6.60 -15.35 -9.43
CA HIS A 64 7.83 -15.65 -10.20
C HIS A 64 8.63 -16.89 -9.75
N LYS A 65 8.01 -17.82 -9.02
CA LYS A 65 8.69 -19.05 -8.62
C LYS A 65 7.73 -20.23 -8.54
N ASN A 66 7.19 -20.66 -9.68
CA ASN A 66 6.66 -22.01 -9.92
C ASN A 66 6.35 -22.26 -11.42
N PHE A 67 7.32 -22.06 -12.32
CA PHE A 67 7.41 -22.90 -13.51
C PHE A 67 8.68 -23.72 -13.38
N CYS A 68 8.56 -24.78 -12.59
CA CYS A 68 9.52 -25.87 -12.51
C CYS A 68 9.69 -26.44 -13.92
N SER A 69 10.94 -26.55 -14.36
CA SER A 69 11.35 -27.28 -15.55
C SER A 69 10.82 -28.71 -15.51
N THR A 70 9.82 -29.04 -16.33
CA THR A 70 9.66 -30.40 -16.85
C THR A 70 9.76 -30.35 -18.36
N LYS A 71 11.01 -30.47 -18.85
CA LYS A 71 11.24 -31.00 -20.20
C LYS A 71 10.78 -32.46 -20.19
N SER A 72 9.52 -32.74 -20.54
CA SER A 72 9.14 -34.06 -21.04
C SER A 72 9.22 -34.03 -22.55
N LYS A 73 10.40 -34.38 -23.07
CA LYS A 73 10.52 -34.90 -24.44
C LYS A 73 9.81 -36.26 -24.44
N THR A 74 8.66 -36.35 -25.10
CA THR A 74 8.10 -37.64 -25.47
C THR A 74 7.98 -37.67 -26.98
N THR A 75 8.95 -38.32 -27.61
CA THR A 75 8.89 -38.81 -28.99
C THR A 75 7.77 -39.84 -29.12
N PRO A 76 6.88 -39.79 -30.11
CA PRO A 76 6.20 -40.98 -30.59
C PRO A 76 7.09 -41.63 -31.64
N SER A 77 7.62 -42.80 -31.30
CA SER A 77 8.21 -43.74 -32.25
C SER A 77 7.11 -44.62 -32.85
N ARG A 78 7.23 -44.82 -34.16
CA ARG A 78 6.65 -45.88 -35.01
C ARG A 78 5.33 -45.57 -35.72
#